data_AF-A0A8T5M0Y6-F1
#
_entry.id   AF-A0A8T5M0Y6-F1
#
_cell.length_a   1.000
_cell.length_b   1.000
_cell.length_c   1.000
_cell.angle_alpha   90.00
_cell.angle_beta   90.00
_cell.angle_gamma   90.00
#
_symmetry.space_group_name_H-M   'P 1'
#
loop_
_entity.id
_entity.type
_entity.pdbx_description
1 polymer ?
#
loop_
_entity_poly.entity_id
_entity_poly.type
_entity_poly.pdbx_seq_one_letter_code
_entity_poly.pdbx_strand_id
1 'polypeptide(L)'
;NHYKSMKKLKKRGVSIRIAAPIKNTAVAKTLGEVATVRHIDKAKGRVCTIDGDSMLIGLTEDDAHETQHVAFWAHSPYAIRNSISSFFESVWKSGR
;
A
#
# COMPACT_ATOMS: atom_id res chain seq x y z
N ASN A 1 -9.01 -7.68 -11.46
CA ASN A 1 -7.77 -8.47 -11.78
C ASN A 1 -6.53 -7.61 -11.48
N HIS A 2 -6.19 -7.44 -10.20
CA HIS A 2 -5.28 -6.38 -9.69
C HIS A 2 -3.80 -6.61 -10.05
N TYR A 3 -3.35 -7.87 -10.14
CA TYR A 3 -1.97 -8.23 -10.51
C TYR A 3 -1.57 -7.76 -11.92
N LYS A 4 -2.50 -7.85 -12.88
CA LYS A 4 -2.27 -7.37 -14.26
C LYS A 4 -1.99 -5.86 -14.30
N SER A 5 -2.67 -5.08 -13.46
CA SER A 5 -2.45 -3.63 -13.34
C SER A 5 -1.07 -3.33 -12.77
N MET A 6 -0.66 -4.01 -11.70
CA MET A 6 0.68 -3.86 -11.12
C MET A 6 1.79 -4.23 -12.11
N LYS A 7 1.60 -5.29 -12.90
CA LYS A 7 2.55 -5.68 -13.95
C LYS A 7 2.71 -4.59 -15.03
N LYS A 8 1.62 -3.91 -15.40
CA LYS A 8 1.67 -2.76 -16.33
C LYS A 8 2.41 -1.58 -15.72
N LEU A 9 2.18 -1.28 -14.43
CA LEU A 9 2.85 -0.21 -13.71
C LEU A 9 4.36 -0.46 -13.60
N LYS A 10 4.79 -1.67 -13.22
CA LYS A 10 6.22 -2.04 -13.20
C LYS A 10 6.88 -1.89 -14.57
N LYS A 11 6.21 -2.30 -15.65
CA LYS A 11 6.70 -2.11 -17.03
C LYS A 11 6.88 -0.64 -17.40
N ARG A 12 6.12 0.27 -16.78
CA ARG A 12 6.24 1.73 -16.95
C ARG A 12 7.29 2.36 -16.03
N GLY A 13 8.04 1.56 -15.26
CA GLY A 13 9.07 2.06 -14.33
C GLY A 13 8.53 2.56 -12.99
N VAL A 14 7.24 2.32 -12.69
CA VAL A 14 6.66 2.72 -11.41
C VAL A 14 7.21 1.83 -10.28
N SER A 15 7.75 2.47 -9.23
CA SER A 15 8.19 1.80 -8.02
C SER A 15 7.01 1.46 -7.13
N ILE A 16 6.75 0.17 -6.91
CA ILE A 16 5.67 -0.31 -6.05
C ILE A 16 6.29 -0.87 -4.78
N ARG A 17 5.91 -0.32 -3.63
CA ARG A 17 6.38 -0.72 -2.30
C ARG A 17 5.19 -1.10 -1.43
N ILE A 18 5.22 -2.29 -0.83
CA ILE A 18 4.14 -2.85 -0.02
C ILE A 18 4.69 -3.28 1.34
N ALA A 19 4.26 -2.62 2.41
CA ALA A 19 4.52 -3.06 3.78
C ALA A 19 3.22 -3.63 4.35
N ALA A 20 3.18 -4.93 4.63
CA ALA A 20 1.99 -5.60 5.13
C ALA A 20 2.32 -6.83 5.99
N PRO A 21 1.45 -7.23 6.93
CA PRO A 21 1.56 -8.51 7.62
C PRO A 21 1.38 -9.66 6.63
N ILE A 22 2.49 -10.31 6.27
CA ILE A 22 2.47 -11.44 5.35
C ILE A 22 1.95 -12.67 6.10
N LYS A 23 0.69 -13.03 5.84
CA LYS A 23 0.10 -14.29 6.30
C LYS A 23 0.33 -15.45 5.32
N ASN A 24 0.46 -15.14 4.03
CA ASN A 24 0.63 -16.12 2.96
C ASN A 24 1.89 -15.83 2.12
N THR A 25 2.89 -16.71 2.23
CA THR A 25 4.19 -16.57 1.57
C THR A 25 4.12 -16.76 0.05
N ALA A 26 3.18 -17.57 -0.46
CA ALA A 26 3.01 -17.77 -1.90
C ALA A 26 2.51 -16.48 -2.59
N VAL A 27 1.59 -15.78 -1.94
CA VAL A 27 1.09 -14.47 -2.42
C VAL A 27 2.21 -13.44 -2.38
N ALA A 28 2.99 -13.39 -1.29
CA ALA A 28 4.13 -12.49 -1.18
C ALA A 28 5.19 -12.73 -2.27
N LYS A 29 5.50 -14.00 -2.59
CA LYS A 29 6.44 -14.35 -3.65
C LYS A 29 5.95 -13.87 -5.02
N THR A 30 4.66 -14.08 -5.31
CA THR A 30 4.03 -13.63 -6.56
C THR A 30 4.04 -12.11 -6.67
N LEU A 31 3.75 -11.39 -5.58
CA LEU A 31 3.81 -9.93 -5.55
C LEU A 31 5.24 -9.40 -5.64
N GLY A 32 6.23 -10.14 -5.11
CA GLY A 32 7.66 -9.83 -5.23
C GLY A 32 8.16 -9.71 -6.68
N GLU A 33 7.48 -10.37 -7.62
CA GLU A 33 7.78 -10.25 -9.05
C GLU A 33 7.43 -8.86 -9.62
N VAL A 34 6.53 -8.12 -8.98
CA VAL A 34 6.01 -6.82 -9.48
C VAL A 34 6.22 -5.65 -8.51
N ALA A 35 6.53 -5.92 -7.24
CA ALA A 35 6.68 -4.93 -6.19
C ALA A 35 7.75 -5.37 -5.19
N THR A 36 8.31 -4.41 -4.44
CA THR A 36 9.09 -4.73 -3.24
C THR A 36 8.11 -4.91 -2.08
N VAL A 37 8.13 -6.08 -1.45
CA VAL A 37 7.25 -6.42 -0.34
C VAL A 37 8.07 -6.60 0.93
N ARG A 38 7.66 -5.97 2.02
CA ARG A 38 8.25 -6.13 3.36
C ARG A 38 7.21 -6.62 4.34
N HIS A 39 7.61 -7.58 5.17
CA HIS A 39 6.79 -8.05 6.27
C HIS A 39 6.81 -7.03 7.41
N ILE A 40 5.64 -6.66 7.91
CA ILE A 40 5.49 -5.91 9.17
C ILE A 40 4.64 -6.73 10.14
N ASP A 41 4.97 -6.72 11.43
CA ASP A 41 4.27 -7.53 12.42
C ASP A 41 2.80 -7.10 12.60
N LYS A 42 2.53 -5.79 12.52
CA LYS A 42 1.19 -5.21 12.69
C LYS A 42 0.95 -4.06 11.72
N ALA A 43 -0.09 -4.15 10.90
CA ALA A 43 -0.65 -3.01 10.20
C ALA A 43 -1.64 -2.28 11.12
N LYS A 44 -1.60 -0.95 11.12
CA LYS A 44 -2.55 -0.10 11.87
C LYS A 44 -3.70 0.43 11.01
N GLY A 45 -3.70 0.11 9.72
CA GLY A 45 -4.71 0.58 8.77
C GLY A 45 -4.29 0.33 7.32
N ARG A 46 -5.18 0.68 6.38
CA ARG A 46 -4.96 0.53 4.95
C ARG A 46 -4.71 1.91 4.34
N VAL A 47 -3.46 2.18 3.97
CA VAL A 47 -3.04 3.45 3.36
C VAL A 47 -2.27 3.17 2.09
N CYS A 48 -2.58 3.91 1.03
CA CYS A 48 -1.86 3.88 -0.25
C CYS A 48 -1.56 5.32 -0.66
N THR A 49 -0.32 5.61 -1.02
CA THR A 49 0.09 6.90 -1.61
C THR A 49 0.43 6.71 -3.08
N ILE A 50 0.09 7.69 -3.90
CA ILE A 50 0.35 7.70 -5.35
C ILE A 50 1.14 8.96 -5.68
N ASP A 51 2.35 8.77 -6.24
CA ASP A 51 3.28 9.80 -6.71
C ASP A 51 3.67 10.90 -5.70
N GLY A 52 3.31 10.70 -4.42
CA GLY A 52 3.47 11.68 -3.35
C GLY A 52 2.37 12.75 -3.29
N ASP A 53 1.40 12.73 -4.21
CA ASP A 53 0.40 13.80 -4.34
C ASP A 53 -1.02 13.37 -4.01
N SER A 54 -1.27 12.06 -4.01
CA SER A 54 -2.59 11.50 -3.70
C SER A 54 -2.48 10.39 -2.67
N MET A 55 -3.53 10.24 -1.85
CA MET A 55 -3.63 9.20 -0.83
C MET A 55 -5.02 8.57 -0.85
N LEU A 56 -5.06 7.25 -0.68
CA LEU A 56 -6.25 6.49 -0.36
C LEU A 56 -6.10 5.87 1.04
N ILE A 57 -7.09 6.06 1.91
CA ILE A 57 -7.14 5.45 3.25
C ILE A 57 -8.45 4.68 3.44
N GLY A 58 -8.36 3.43 3.89
CA GLY A 58 -9.52 2.64 4.27
C GLY A 58 -10.05 3.06 5.64
N LEU A 59 -11.36 3.26 5.75
CA LEU A 59 -12.06 3.66 6.99
C LEU A 59 -12.81 2.51 7.66
N THR A 60 -12.67 1.31 7.13
CA THR A 60 -13.34 0.10 7.62
C THR A 60 -12.33 -0.97 7.95
N GLU A 61 -12.69 -1.85 8.89
CA GLU A 61 -11.89 -3.01 9.24
C GLU A 61 -11.85 -4.03 8.10
N ASP A 62 -10.85 -4.91 8.14
CA ASP A 62 -10.64 -5.91 7.10
C ASP A 62 -11.74 -6.99 7.08
N ASP A 63 -12.37 -7.25 8.22
CA ASP A 63 -13.43 -8.27 8.37
C ASP A 63 -14.83 -7.73 8.04
N ALA A 64 -14.94 -6.44 7.68
CA ALA A 64 -16.22 -5.86 7.26
C ALA A 64 -16.68 -6.48 5.92
N HIS A 65 -18.00 -6.58 5.72
CA HIS A 65 -18.54 -7.07 4.46
C HIS A 65 -18.13 -6.16 3.30
N GLU A 66 -17.85 -6.72 2.12
CA GLU A 66 -17.25 -5.96 1.00
C GLU A 66 -18.06 -4.71 0.62
N THR A 67 -19.39 -4.80 0.69
CA THR A 67 -20.32 -3.69 0.41
C THR A 67 -20.26 -2.54 1.40
N GLN A 68 -19.66 -2.77 2.56
CA GLN A 68 -19.53 -1.78 3.62
C GLN A 68 -18.17 -1.10 3.61
N HIS A 69 -17.23 -1.54 2.75
CA HIS A 69 -15.93 -0.91 2.69
C HIS A 69 -16.01 0.54 2.23
N VAL A 70 -15.63 1.45 3.12
CA VAL A 70 -15.46 2.87 2.82
C VAL A 70 -13.97 3.18 2.75
N ALA A 71 -13.59 3.95 1.73
CA ALA A 71 -12.27 4.53 1.61
C ALA A 71 -12.37 6.03 1.30
N PHE A 72 -11.42 6.79 1.83
CA PHE A 72 -11.27 8.21 1.56
C PHE A 72 -10.11 8.44 0.60
N TRP A 73 -10.36 9.17 -0.49
CA TRP A 73 -9.34 9.62 -1.43
C TRP A 73 -9.13 11.12 -1.28
N ALA A 74 -7.88 11.54 -1.20
CA ALA A 74 -7.50 12.94 -1.20
C ALA A 74 -6.35 13.19 -2.18
N HIS A 75 -6.40 14.36 -2.82
CA HIS A 75 -5.29 14.94 -3.58
C HIS A 75 -4.78 16.18 -2.84
N SER A 76 -3.60 16.07 -2.25
CA SER A 76 -2.98 17.16 -1.49
C SER A 76 -1.46 16.96 -1.44
N PRO A 77 -0.72 17.48 -2.44
CA PRO A 77 0.74 17.37 -2.50
C PRO A 77 1.43 17.77 -1.19
N TYR A 78 1.02 18.89 -0.59
CA TYR A 78 1.64 19.40 0.62
C TYR A 78 1.48 18.44 1.82
N ALA A 79 0.25 17.99 2.09
CA ALA A 79 -0.01 17.11 3.24
C ALA A 79 0.64 15.72 3.04
N ILE A 80 0.63 15.21 1.82
CA ILE A 80 1.07 13.84 1.54
C ILE A 80 2.60 13.76 1.49
N ARG A 81 3.29 14.75 0.90
CA ARG A 81 4.76 14.79 0.87
C ARG A 81 5.35 15.03 2.24
N ASN A 82 4.78 15.94 3.04
CA ASN A 82 5.37 16.33 4.32
C ASN A 82 5.02 15.37 5.47
N SER A 83 3.80 14.83 5.49
CA SER A 83 3.32 14.03 6.63
C SER A 83 3.18 12.55 6.29
N ILE A 84 2.39 12.22 5.27
CA ILE A 84 2.03 10.82 4.98
C ILE A 84 3.23 10.02 4.45
N SER A 85 4.08 10.65 3.64
CA SER A 85 5.30 10.00 3.14
C SER A 85 6.22 9.61 4.29
N SER A 86 6.44 10.51 5.26
CA SER A 86 7.23 10.23 6.47
C SER A 86 6.63 9.09 7.30
N PHE A 87 5.30 9.05 7.43
CA PHE A 87 4.59 7.94 8.07
C PHE A 87 4.84 6.61 7.34
N PHE A 88 4.69 6.58 6.02
CA PHE A 88 4.96 5.39 5.22
C PHE A 88 6.41 4.92 5.36
N GLU A 89 7.39 5.83 5.28
CA GLU A 89 8.81 5.48 5.43
C GLU A 89 9.12 4.89 6.81
N SER A 90 8.47 5.37 7.88
CA SER A 90 8.62 4.79 9.22
C SER A 90 8.14 3.33 9.26
N VAL A 91 6.96 3.06 8.71
CA VAL A 91 6.41 1.70 8.60
C VAL A 91 7.25 0.83 7.66
N TRP A 92 7.76 1.38 6.56
CA TRP A 92 8.60 0.68 5.61
C TRP A 92 9.94 0.25 6.22
N LYS A 93 10.53 1.10 7.07
CA LYS A 93 11.79 0.83 7.76
C LYS A 93 11.65 -0.15 8.92
N SER A 94 10.47 -0.27 9.54
CA SER A 94 10.23 -1.29 10.57
C SER A 94 10.07 -2.70 9.99
N GLY A 95 9.72 -2.80 8.71
CA GLY A 95 9.54 -4.07 8.02
C GLY A 95 10.85 -4.78 7.65
N ARG A 96 10.78 -6.12 7.61
CA ARG A 96 11.86 -7.02 7.18
C ARG A 96 11.61 -7.59 5.80
#